data_AF-A0A7V7WKX2-F1
#
_entry.id   AF-A0A7V7WKX2-F1
#
_cell.length_a   1.000
_cell.length_b   1.000
_cell.length_c   1.000
_cell.angle_alpha   90.00
_cell.angle_beta   90.00
_cell.angle_gamma   90.00
#
_symmetry.space_group_name_H-M   'P 1'
#
loop_
_entity.id
_entity.type
_entity.pdbx_description
1 polymer ?
#
loop_
_entity_poly.entity_id
_entity_poly.type
_entity_poly.pdbx_seq_one_letter_code
_entity_poly.pdbx_strand_id
1 'polypeptide(L)'
;MKRLMLALGAVLLLGVSSAQALVQRAYVSALTGNDSNTATDCAATAPCRWFAGAISVVASGGEIVAMDSGAYGALTITKSISIIAAPGVYAGITVFAGNGVTIATPGVNVVLRGLTINGLGGAYGIDMTAGSSLAVENCAISNMSGRGLSVATGAKIRVLDSVFTNNGTVGVRMQGSVQGSISGTRIFGSTTALDLSASTSEETSVLVENSTVSDAVQAGVTVTATGTGTARLTLRNTSVSRSGWEGVVAQADGGTVEIQAIHSLSFDNAFQGFYALATTSGTARMDIRDSVSHSNSMGVYIQGTTGTARGSISNTVVADNAYGLRVYGVGGTLSASGNVVMRNGTGMSQASSGVFYSAGNNLLEGNATPTLGTIGAISFQ
;
A
#
# COMPACT_ATOMS: atom_id res chain seq x y z
N MET A 1 -30.87 -2.07 -90.21
CA MET A 1 -30.15 -1.21 -89.25
C MET A 1 -30.65 -1.50 -87.84
N LYS A 2 -29.93 -2.32 -87.05
CA LYS A 2 -30.11 -2.42 -85.59
C LYS A 2 -28.75 -2.74 -84.98
N ARG A 3 -28.14 -1.77 -84.30
CA ARG A 3 -26.89 -1.96 -83.54
C ARG A 3 -27.24 -1.98 -82.05
N LEU A 4 -26.86 -3.10 -81.44
CA LEU A 4 -26.94 -3.46 -80.03
C LEU A 4 -25.88 -2.64 -79.25
N MET A 5 -26.27 -1.93 -78.19
CA MET A 5 -25.32 -1.26 -77.27
C MET A 5 -25.22 -2.08 -75.98
N LEU A 6 -24.01 -2.55 -75.66
CA LEU A 6 -23.64 -3.23 -74.43
C LEU A 6 -23.66 -2.24 -73.25
N ALA A 7 -24.28 -2.62 -72.14
CA ALA A 7 -24.16 -1.96 -70.84
C ALA A 7 -23.00 -2.60 -70.04
N LEU A 8 -22.03 -1.77 -69.63
CA LEU A 8 -20.90 -2.18 -68.80
C LEU A 8 -21.29 -1.97 -67.33
N GLY A 9 -21.52 -3.07 -66.59
CA GLY A 9 -21.84 -3.04 -65.16
C GLY A 9 -20.59 -2.87 -64.30
N ALA A 10 -20.52 -1.79 -63.52
CA ALA A 10 -19.50 -1.58 -62.49
C ALA A 10 -19.85 -2.41 -61.24
N VAL A 11 -19.02 -3.41 -60.90
CA VAL A 11 -19.13 -4.16 -59.65
C VAL A 11 -18.41 -3.39 -58.55
N LEU A 12 -19.19 -2.77 -57.67
CA LEU A 12 -18.70 -2.12 -56.45
C LEU A 12 -18.46 -3.20 -55.38
N LEU A 13 -17.20 -3.62 -55.21
CA LEU A 13 -16.78 -4.49 -54.11
C LEU A 13 -16.85 -3.73 -52.78
N LEU A 14 -17.98 -3.84 -52.09
CA LEU A 14 -18.13 -3.42 -50.69
C LEU A 14 -17.27 -4.37 -49.84
N GLY A 15 -16.10 -3.90 -49.42
CA GLY A 15 -15.26 -4.58 -48.43
C GLY A 15 -16.03 -4.67 -47.11
N VAL A 16 -16.55 -5.85 -46.80
CA VAL A 16 -17.17 -6.14 -45.50
C VAL A 16 -16.03 -6.22 -44.49
N SER A 17 -15.77 -5.14 -43.77
CA SER A 17 -14.95 -5.21 -42.56
C SER A 17 -15.76 -5.99 -41.53
N SER A 18 -15.37 -7.24 -41.27
CA SER A 18 -15.89 -8.00 -40.14
C SER A 18 -15.53 -7.23 -38.87
N ALA A 19 -16.51 -6.56 -38.26
CA ALA A 19 -16.37 -6.05 -36.91
C ALA A 19 -16.21 -7.26 -35.99
N GLN A 20 -14.98 -7.56 -35.58
CA GLN A 20 -14.73 -8.62 -34.61
C GLN A 20 -15.33 -8.18 -33.27
N ALA A 21 -16.24 -9.00 -32.74
CA ALA A 21 -16.80 -8.78 -31.42
C ALA A 21 -15.71 -9.03 -30.38
N LEU A 22 -15.53 -8.09 -29.46
CA LEU A 22 -14.55 -8.26 -28.38
C LEU A 22 -14.89 -9.50 -27.55
N VAL A 23 -13.89 -10.32 -27.26
CA VAL A 23 -14.07 -11.57 -26.53
C VAL A 23 -14.03 -11.37 -25.02
N GLN A 24 -14.74 -12.22 -24.29
CA GLN A 24 -14.74 -12.19 -22.82
C GLN A 24 -13.42 -12.72 -22.24
N ARG A 25 -12.72 -13.61 -22.95
CA ARG A 25 -11.45 -14.19 -22.53
C ARG A 25 -10.46 -14.26 -23.67
N ALA A 26 -9.25 -13.77 -23.43
CA ALA A 26 -8.10 -13.87 -24.33
C ALA A 26 -6.94 -14.58 -23.61
N TYR A 27 -5.98 -15.09 -24.38
CA TYR A 27 -4.85 -15.85 -23.85
C TYR A 27 -3.52 -15.31 -24.37
N VAL A 28 -2.49 -15.39 -23.53
CA VAL A 28 -1.11 -15.11 -23.91
C VAL A 28 -0.20 -16.29 -23.61
N SER A 29 0.82 -16.48 -24.46
CA SER A 29 1.79 -17.55 -24.37
C SER A 29 3.16 -17.03 -24.81
N ALA A 30 4.17 -17.16 -23.96
CA ALA A 30 5.55 -16.83 -24.30
C ALA A 30 6.16 -17.88 -25.25
N LEU A 31 5.69 -19.13 -25.20
CA LEU A 31 6.20 -20.23 -26.00
C LEU A 31 5.63 -20.26 -27.43
N THR A 32 4.31 -20.14 -27.56
CA THR A 32 3.57 -20.36 -28.82
C THR A 32 2.83 -19.12 -29.31
N GLY A 33 2.81 -18.04 -28.52
CA GLY A 33 2.03 -16.84 -28.82
C GLY A 33 2.58 -16.03 -30.00
N ASN A 34 1.65 -15.46 -30.77
CA ASN A 34 1.93 -14.53 -31.85
C ASN A 34 0.84 -13.43 -31.86
N ASP A 35 1.24 -12.16 -31.87
CA ASP A 35 0.28 -11.04 -31.85
C ASP A 35 -0.54 -10.91 -33.14
N SER A 36 -0.14 -11.56 -34.24
CA SER A 36 -1.03 -11.72 -35.40
C SER A 36 -2.30 -12.51 -35.07
N ASN A 37 -2.31 -13.28 -33.98
CA ASN A 37 -3.50 -14.01 -33.50
C ASN A 37 -4.56 -13.08 -32.88
N THR A 38 -4.32 -11.77 -32.82
CA THR A 38 -5.39 -10.78 -32.60
C THR A 38 -6.48 -10.88 -33.67
N ALA A 39 -6.14 -11.30 -34.90
CA ALA A 39 -7.10 -11.61 -35.96
C ALA A 39 -8.03 -12.80 -35.62
N THR A 40 -7.66 -13.62 -34.62
CA THR A 40 -8.44 -14.75 -34.10
C THR A 40 -8.71 -14.60 -32.60
N ASP A 41 -8.81 -13.35 -32.13
CA ASP A 41 -9.18 -12.96 -30.76
C ASP A 41 -8.29 -13.55 -29.65
N CYS A 42 -7.02 -13.86 -29.96
CA CYS A 42 -6.07 -14.47 -29.02
C CYS A 42 -6.64 -15.72 -28.32
N ALA A 43 -7.34 -16.59 -29.06
CA ALA A 43 -7.93 -17.81 -28.53
C ALA A 43 -6.89 -18.75 -27.89
N ALA A 44 -7.32 -19.69 -27.02
CA ALA A 44 -6.39 -20.60 -26.34
C ALA A 44 -5.53 -21.45 -27.30
N THR A 45 -6.04 -21.78 -28.49
CA THR A 45 -5.32 -22.52 -29.54
C THR A 45 -4.46 -21.62 -30.44
N ALA A 46 -4.64 -20.30 -30.34
CA ALA A 46 -3.89 -19.28 -31.07
C ALA A 46 -3.67 -18.06 -30.14
N PRO A 47 -2.86 -18.22 -29.06
CA PRO A 47 -2.69 -17.16 -28.07
C PRO A 47 -1.87 -16.00 -28.63
N CYS A 48 -2.04 -14.81 -28.06
CA CYS A 48 -1.19 -13.67 -28.37
C CYS A 48 0.17 -13.78 -27.65
N ARG A 49 1.20 -13.08 -28.14
CA ARG A 49 2.52 -13.11 -27.51
C ARG A 49 2.57 -12.19 -26.30
N TRP A 50 2.05 -10.97 -26.45
CA TRP A 50 2.12 -9.93 -25.44
C TRP A 50 0.75 -9.61 -24.87
N PHE A 51 0.70 -9.17 -23.60
CA PHE A 51 -0.55 -8.70 -22.99
C PHE A 51 -1.19 -7.57 -23.80
N ALA A 52 -0.39 -6.68 -24.41
CA ALA A 52 -0.87 -5.60 -25.25
C ALA A 52 -1.75 -6.09 -26.42
N GLY A 53 -1.35 -7.17 -27.10
CA GLY A 53 -2.16 -7.80 -28.14
C GLY A 53 -3.51 -8.30 -27.60
N ALA A 54 -3.49 -9.05 -26.50
CA ALA A 54 -4.71 -9.56 -25.86
C ALA A 54 -5.65 -8.45 -25.32
N ILE A 55 -5.10 -7.33 -24.82
CA ILE A 55 -5.88 -6.17 -24.36
C ILE A 55 -6.69 -5.55 -25.51
N SER A 56 -6.17 -5.59 -26.74
CA SER A 56 -6.84 -5.00 -27.90
C SER A 56 -8.13 -5.73 -28.28
N VAL A 57 -8.19 -7.05 -28.06
CA VAL A 57 -9.31 -7.92 -28.47
C VAL A 57 -10.25 -8.28 -27.33
N VAL A 58 -9.83 -8.12 -26.07
CA VAL A 58 -10.68 -8.42 -24.91
C VAL A 58 -11.70 -7.30 -24.66
N ALA A 59 -12.92 -7.68 -24.30
CA ALA A 59 -13.99 -6.78 -23.90
C ALA A 59 -13.71 -6.13 -22.53
N SER A 60 -14.32 -4.98 -22.26
CA SER A 60 -14.35 -4.44 -20.89
C SER A 60 -15.13 -5.41 -19.99
N GLY A 61 -14.60 -5.67 -18.80
CA GLY A 61 -15.02 -6.73 -17.89
C GLY A 61 -14.43 -8.11 -18.22
N GLY A 62 -13.60 -8.22 -19.25
CA GLY A 62 -13.00 -9.49 -19.68
C GLY A 62 -11.74 -9.92 -18.92
N GLU A 63 -11.20 -11.07 -19.32
CA GLU A 63 -10.06 -11.73 -18.68
C GLU A 63 -8.97 -12.06 -19.70
N ILE A 64 -7.70 -11.88 -19.29
CA ILE A 64 -6.53 -12.31 -20.04
C ILE A 64 -5.75 -13.31 -19.20
N VAL A 65 -5.48 -14.49 -19.75
CA VAL A 65 -4.77 -15.57 -19.05
C VAL A 65 -3.40 -15.80 -19.66
N ALA A 66 -2.34 -15.71 -18.85
CA ALA A 66 -1.00 -16.18 -19.23
C ALA A 66 -0.90 -17.70 -19.02
N MET A 67 -0.73 -18.43 -20.12
CA MET A 67 -0.82 -19.89 -20.16
C MET A 67 0.49 -20.60 -19.82
N ASP A 68 1.63 -19.94 -20.00
CA ASP A 68 2.95 -20.51 -19.77
C ASP A 68 3.95 -19.52 -19.18
N SER A 69 5.05 -20.04 -18.64
CA SER A 69 6.07 -19.22 -17.99
C SER A 69 6.89 -18.43 -19.01
N GLY A 70 7.01 -17.12 -18.82
CA GLY A 70 7.84 -16.27 -19.67
C GLY A 70 7.67 -14.78 -19.41
N ALA A 71 8.26 -13.97 -20.28
CA ALA A 71 8.15 -12.53 -20.24
C ALA A 71 7.01 -12.03 -21.12
N TYR A 72 6.18 -11.13 -20.58
CA TYR A 72 4.95 -10.64 -21.20
C TYR A 72 4.88 -9.12 -21.38
N GLY A 73 5.96 -8.41 -21.06
CA GLY A 73 6.14 -6.99 -21.36
C GLY A 73 5.34 -6.06 -20.45
N ALA A 74 5.72 -4.78 -20.46
CA ALA A 74 4.98 -3.73 -19.76
C ALA A 74 3.60 -3.49 -20.40
N LEU A 75 2.66 -2.97 -19.63
CA LEU A 75 1.27 -2.87 -20.04
C LEU A 75 0.59 -1.58 -19.61
N THR A 76 -0.29 -1.09 -20.47
CA THR A 76 -1.18 0.04 -20.22
C THR A 76 -2.61 -0.47 -20.28
N ILE A 77 -3.33 -0.36 -19.17
CA ILE A 77 -4.70 -0.85 -19.03
C ILE A 77 -5.66 0.33 -19.15
N THR A 78 -6.48 0.32 -20.20
CA THR A 78 -7.41 1.40 -20.53
C THR A 78 -8.89 1.01 -20.39
N LYS A 79 -9.17 -0.21 -19.94
CA LYS A 79 -10.52 -0.77 -19.77
C LYS A 79 -10.53 -1.71 -18.56
N SER A 80 -11.71 -1.99 -18.01
CA SER A 80 -11.82 -2.92 -16.89
C SER A 80 -11.45 -4.33 -17.34
N ILE A 81 -10.45 -4.97 -16.76
CA ILE A 81 -10.02 -6.33 -17.11
C ILE A 81 -9.36 -7.03 -15.93
N SER A 82 -9.35 -8.36 -15.99
CA SER A 82 -8.49 -9.19 -15.14
C SER A 82 -7.31 -9.73 -15.96
N ILE A 83 -6.09 -9.62 -15.44
CA ILE A 83 -4.89 -10.24 -16.01
C ILE A 83 -4.38 -11.26 -14.99
N ILE A 84 -4.32 -12.52 -15.40
CA ILE A 84 -4.10 -13.65 -14.50
C ILE A 84 -3.01 -14.56 -15.06
N ALA A 85 -2.03 -14.89 -14.23
CA ALA A 85 -1.15 -16.03 -14.48
C ALA A 85 -1.86 -17.33 -14.10
N ALA A 86 -1.83 -18.33 -14.98
CA ALA A 86 -2.32 -19.66 -14.61
C ALA A 86 -1.53 -20.19 -13.39
N PRO A 87 -2.12 -21.05 -12.53
CA PRO A 87 -1.42 -21.58 -11.37
C PRO A 87 -0.08 -22.24 -11.75
N GLY A 88 1.00 -21.87 -11.06
CA GLY A 88 2.35 -22.37 -11.33
C GLY A 88 3.07 -21.69 -12.51
N VAL A 89 2.43 -20.76 -13.21
CA VAL A 89 3.03 -20.00 -14.30
C VAL A 89 3.76 -18.77 -13.77
N TYR A 90 5.00 -18.58 -14.23
CA TYR A 90 5.74 -17.33 -14.05
C TYR A 90 5.36 -16.34 -15.16
N ALA A 91 4.44 -15.42 -14.88
CA ALA A 91 4.11 -14.32 -15.80
C ALA A 91 4.95 -13.08 -15.47
N GLY A 92 6.11 -12.98 -16.12
CA GLY A 92 7.12 -11.96 -15.86
C GLY A 92 6.91 -10.65 -16.63
N ILE A 93 7.09 -9.53 -15.95
CA ILE A 93 7.18 -8.18 -16.52
C ILE A 93 8.51 -7.57 -16.11
N THR A 94 9.43 -7.44 -17.06
CA THR A 94 10.72 -6.78 -16.84
C THR A 94 10.60 -5.29 -17.16
N VAL A 95 10.92 -4.43 -16.20
CA VAL A 95 10.78 -2.97 -16.32
C VAL A 95 12.15 -2.32 -16.45
N PHE A 96 12.60 -2.11 -17.68
CA PHE A 96 13.89 -1.46 -17.97
C PHE A 96 13.86 0.06 -17.73
N ALA A 97 12.73 0.70 -18.03
CA ALA A 97 12.47 2.12 -17.81
C ALA A 97 10.95 2.34 -17.68
N GLY A 98 10.54 3.50 -17.15
CA GLY A 98 9.12 3.81 -16.98
C GLY A 98 8.41 2.88 -15.99
N ASN A 99 7.18 2.47 -16.30
CA ASN A 99 6.32 1.69 -15.41
C ASN A 99 6.09 0.27 -15.96
N GLY A 100 5.96 -0.72 -15.09
CA GLY A 100 5.57 -2.09 -15.49
C GLY A 100 4.10 -2.17 -15.90
N VAL A 101 3.21 -1.64 -15.06
CA VAL A 101 1.77 -1.56 -15.31
C VAL A 101 1.32 -0.11 -15.13
N THR A 102 0.63 0.44 -16.12
CA THR A 102 0.03 1.78 -16.06
C THR A 102 -1.49 1.70 -16.13
N ILE A 103 -2.17 2.31 -15.17
CA ILE A 103 -3.64 2.45 -15.12
C ILE A 103 -3.95 3.94 -14.98
N ALA A 104 -4.30 4.57 -16.09
CA ALA A 104 -4.52 6.02 -16.19
C ALA A 104 -5.89 6.36 -16.79
N THR A 105 -6.85 5.44 -16.70
CA THR A 105 -8.19 5.62 -17.26
C THR A 105 -9.24 5.67 -16.14
N PRO A 106 -10.01 6.77 -16.00
CA PRO A 106 -11.05 6.87 -14.99
C PRO A 106 -12.09 5.75 -15.09
N GLY A 107 -12.63 5.32 -13.94
CA GLY A 107 -13.76 4.38 -13.90
C GLY A 107 -13.42 2.91 -14.17
N VAL A 108 -12.18 2.57 -14.51
CA VAL A 108 -11.80 1.16 -14.79
C VAL A 108 -11.62 0.35 -13.51
N ASN A 109 -11.96 -0.94 -13.58
CA ASN A 109 -11.78 -1.91 -12.51
C ASN A 109 -10.79 -2.98 -12.97
N VAL A 110 -9.66 -3.11 -12.27
CA VAL A 110 -8.56 -3.98 -12.69
C VAL A 110 -8.25 -5.04 -11.65
N VAL A 111 -7.99 -6.27 -12.09
CA VAL A 111 -7.42 -7.34 -11.26
C VAL A 111 -6.11 -7.80 -11.89
N LEU A 112 -5.05 -7.82 -11.09
CA LEU A 112 -3.75 -8.38 -11.43
C LEU A 112 -3.49 -9.56 -10.50
N ARG A 113 -3.34 -10.76 -11.05
CA ARG A 113 -3.14 -11.98 -10.25
C ARG A 113 -1.95 -12.80 -10.72
N GLY A 114 -1.07 -13.17 -9.80
CA GLY A 114 0.03 -14.10 -10.08
C GLY A 114 1.15 -13.50 -10.93
N LEU A 115 1.22 -12.17 -11.06
CA LEU A 115 2.22 -11.50 -11.89
C LEU A 115 3.52 -11.29 -11.12
N THR A 116 4.65 -11.44 -11.80
CA THR A 116 5.97 -11.04 -11.28
C THR A 116 6.49 -9.84 -12.04
N ILE A 117 6.73 -8.72 -11.36
CA ILE A 117 7.14 -7.44 -11.94
C ILE A 117 8.51 -7.07 -11.37
N ASN A 118 9.54 -7.03 -12.20
CA ASN A 118 10.93 -6.84 -11.78
C ASN A 118 11.58 -5.65 -12.48
N GLY A 119 12.13 -4.72 -11.70
CA GLY A 119 12.79 -3.50 -12.19
C GLY A 119 14.27 -3.72 -12.49
N LEU A 120 14.71 -3.19 -13.63
CA LEU A 120 16.12 -3.09 -14.04
C LEU A 120 16.50 -1.64 -14.40
N GLY A 121 15.84 -0.68 -13.75
CA GLY A 121 15.88 0.75 -14.08
C GLY A 121 14.50 1.41 -14.11
N GLY A 122 13.44 0.59 -14.19
CA GLY A 122 12.04 1.02 -14.11
C GLY A 122 11.68 1.78 -12.84
N ALA A 123 10.88 2.84 -13.00
CA ALA A 123 10.44 3.71 -11.92
C ALA A 123 9.38 3.04 -11.04
N TYR A 124 8.29 2.54 -11.62
CA TYR A 124 7.16 1.98 -10.86
C TYR A 124 6.79 0.57 -11.33
N GLY A 125 6.49 -0.33 -10.39
CA GLY A 125 5.97 -1.66 -10.73
C GLY A 125 4.55 -1.56 -11.27
N ILE A 126 3.66 -0.96 -10.47
CA ILE A 126 2.28 -0.62 -10.85
C ILE A 126 2.05 0.86 -10.52
N ASP A 127 1.60 1.64 -11.50
CA ASP A 127 1.23 3.04 -11.34
C ASP A 127 -0.23 3.26 -11.75
N MET A 128 -1.04 3.68 -10.78
CA MET A 128 -2.47 3.96 -10.94
C MET A 128 -2.73 5.44 -10.64
N THR A 129 -2.91 6.22 -11.70
CA THR A 129 -3.18 7.67 -11.66
C THR A 129 -4.64 8.01 -11.92
N ALA A 130 -5.42 7.06 -12.47
CA ALA A 130 -6.88 7.13 -12.54
C ALA A 130 -7.49 5.72 -12.60
N GLY A 131 -8.68 5.55 -12.03
CA GLY A 131 -9.47 4.32 -12.08
C GLY A 131 -10.44 4.22 -10.90
N SER A 132 -11.23 3.15 -10.84
CA SER A 132 -12.20 2.92 -9.75
C SER A 132 -11.74 1.87 -8.75
N SER A 133 -11.12 0.79 -9.22
CA SER A 133 -10.56 -0.23 -8.33
C SER A 133 -9.35 -0.95 -8.92
N LEU A 134 -8.46 -1.41 -8.03
CA LEU A 134 -7.36 -2.30 -8.35
C LEU A 134 -7.23 -3.40 -7.29
N ALA A 135 -7.26 -4.65 -7.73
CA ALA A 135 -6.86 -5.81 -6.93
C ALA A 135 -5.48 -6.30 -7.39
N VAL A 136 -4.53 -6.41 -6.46
CA VAL A 136 -3.19 -7.00 -6.66
C VAL A 136 -3.13 -8.25 -5.79
N GLU A 137 -3.16 -9.41 -6.42
CA GLU A 137 -3.35 -10.69 -5.74
C GLU A 137 -2.24 -11.67 -6.08
N ASN A 138 -1.55 -12.24 -5.09
CA ASN A 138 -0.47 -13.21 -5.33
C ASN A 138 0.60 -12.68 -6.29
N CYS A 139 0.89 -11.38 -6.26
CA CYS A 139 1.88 -10.77 -7.14
C CYS A 139 3.21 -10.57 -6.40
N ALA A 140 4.31 -10.60 -7.15
CA ALA A 140 5.63 -10.24 -6.66
C ALA A 140 6.14 -9.01 -7.42
N ILE A 141 6.45 -7.92 -6.71
CA ILE A 141 6.92 -6.67 -7.27
C ILE A 141 8.25 -6.29 -6.63
N SER A 142 9.31 -6.18 -7.44
CA SER A 142 10.68 -6.04 -6.92
C SER A 142 11.59 -5.12 -7.71
N ASN A 143 12.59 -4.55 -7.03
CA ASN A 143 13.75 -3.87 -7.64
C ASN A 143 13.42 -2.63 -8.48
N MET A 144 12.29 -1.97 -8.24
CA MET A 144 11.98 -0.69 -8.89
C MET A 144 12.92 0.41 -8.38
N SER A 145 13.34 1.33 -9.24
CA SER A 145 14.11 2.51 -8.81
C SER A 145 13.25 3.48 -8.00
N GLY A 146 11.94 3.49 -8.25
CA GLY A 146 10.94 4.23 -7.50
C GLY A 146 10.12 3.34 -6.58
N ARG A 147 8.89 3.02 -6.97
CA ARG A 147 7.85 2.44 -6.10
C ARG A 147 7.39 1.07 -6.60
N GLY A 148 7.04 0.18 -5.68
CA GLY A 148 6.42 -1.09 -6.05
C GLY A 148 5.00 -0.87 -6.59
N LEU A 149 4.12 -0.36 -5.73
CA LEU A 149 2.76 0.10 -6.09
C LEU A 149 2.61 1.59 -5.78
N SER A 150 2.15 2.36 -6.76
CA SER A 150 1.81 3.79 -6.64
C SER A 150 0.35 3.99 -7.00
N VAL A 151 -0.49 4.35 -6.03
CA VAL A 151 -1.88 4.77 -6.27
C VAL A 151 -2.01 6.24 -5.90
N ALA A 152 -2.39 7.08 -6.87
CA ALA A 152 -2.49 8.53 -6.73
C ALA A 152 -3.86 9.08 -7.10
N THR A 153 -4.92 8.32 -6.83
CA THR A 153 -6.30 8.61 -7.22
C THR A 153 -7.29 7.94 -6.26
N GLY A 154 -8.50 8.48 -6.20
CA GLY A 154 -9.56 7.96 -5.33
C GLY A 154 -10.05 6.63 -5.87
N ALA A 155 -9.62 5.54 -5.24
CA ALA A 155 -9.91 4.19 -5.71
C ALA A 155 -10.07 3.20 -4.56
N LYS A 156 -10.79 2.10 -4.84
CA LYS A 156 -10.83 0.92 -3.97
C LYS A 156 -9.65 0.01 -4.27
N ILE A 157 -8.76 -0.17 -3.31
CA ILE A 157 -7.54 -0.95 -3.48
C ILE A 157 -7.58 -2.20 -2.61
N ARG A 158 -7.21 -3.34 -3.18
CA ARG A 158 -7.01 -4.57 -2.43
C ARG A 158 -5.67 -5.18 -2.81
N VAL A 159 -4.80 -5.37 -1.83
CA VAL A 159 -3.54 -6.08 -1.96
C VAL A 159 -3.64 -7.34 -1.12
N LEU A 160 -3.50 -8.49 -1.75
CA LEU A 160 -3.69 -9.79 -1.12
C LEU A 160 -2.52 -10.71 -1.46
N ASP A 161 -1.96 -11.36 -0.43
CA ASP A 161 -0.95 -12.42 -0.56
C ASP A 161 0.22 -12.06 -1.49
N SER A 162 0.60 -10.78 -1.48
CA SER A 162 1.59 -10.24 -2.42
C SER A 162 2.91 -9.93 -1.72
N VAL A 163 3.96 -9.75 -2.51
CA VAL A 163 5.30 -9.41 -2.02
C VAL A 163 5.81 -8.16 -2.73
N PHE A 164 6.21 -7.16 -1.96
CA PHE A 164 6.88 -5.95 -2.42
C PHE A 164 8.28 -5.91 -1.82
N THR A 165 9.32 -5.99 -2.65
CA THR A 165 10.70 -6.10 -2.16
C THR A 165 11.68 -5.18 -2.87
N ASN A 166 12.57 -4.53 -2.11
CA ASN A 166 13.70 -3.75 -2.64
C ASN A 166 13.29 -2.67 -3.66
N ASN A 167 12.18 -1.96 -3.42
CA ASN A 167 11.77 -0.84 -4.26
C ASN A 167 12.39 0.47 -3.71
N GLY A 168 13.11 1.22 -4.53
CA GLY A 168 14.07 2.24 -4.10
C GLY A 168 13.49 3.35 -3.21
N THR A 169 12.24 3.75 -3.42
CA THR A 169 11.55 4.77 -2.61
C THR A 169 10.51 4.14 -1.70
N VAL A 170 9.36 3.74 -2.23
CA VAL A 170 8.24 3.19 -1.43
C VAL A 170 7.86 1.80 -1.91
N GLY A 171 7.66 0.85 -1.00
CA GLY A 171 7.10 -0.46 -1.34
C GLY A 171 5.68 -0.32 -1.89
N VAL A 172 4.78 0.21 -1.07
CA VAL A 172 3.39 0.50 -1.42
C VAL A 172 3.02 1.92 -1.00
N ARG A 173 2.54 2.74 -1.96
CA ARG A 173 2.00 4.07 -1.70
C ARG A 173 0.51 4.13 -2.03
N MET A 174 -0.29 4.64 -1.09
CA MET A 174 -1.71 4.95 -1.31
C MET A 174 -2.01 6.40 -0.92
N GLN A 175 -2.45 7.19 -1.90
CA GLN A 175 -2.85 8.59 -1.72
C GLN A 175 -4.01 8.94 -2.66
N GLY A 176 -4.59 10.13 -2.51
CA GLY A 176 -5.63 10.61 -3.42
C GLY A 176 -7.04 10.16 -3.06
N SER A 177 -7.33 9.96 -1.77
CA SER A 177 -8.61 9.43 -1.27
C SER A 177 -8.83 7.93 -1.49
N VAL A 178 -7.78 7.14 -1.23
CA VAL A 178 -7.84 5.67 -1.38
C VAL A 178 -8.64 5.03 -0.23
N GLN A 179 -9.48 4.06 -0.56
CA GLN A 179 -10.02 3.10 0.40
C GLN A 179 -9.38 1.73 0.16
N GLY A 180 -8.50 1.31 1.07
CA GLY A 180 -7.56 0.22 0.84
C GLY A 180 -7.65 -0.93 1.84
N SER A 181 -7.25 -2.13 1.40
CA SER A 181 -6.92 -3.26 2.27
C SER A 181 -5.62 -3.92 1.80
N ILE A 182 -4.79 -4.31 2.76
CA ILE A 182 -3.57 -5.11 2.56
C ILE A 182 -3.67 -6.32 3.50
N SER A 183 -3.63 -7.53 2.94
CA SER A 183 -3.77 -8.77 3.72
C SER A 183 -2.76 -9.82 3.26
N GLY A 184 -2.18 -10.58 4.20
CA GLY A 184 -1.24 -11.66 3.89
C GLY A 184 0.03 -11.22 3.16
N THR A 185 0.37 -9.93 3.21
CA THR A 185 1.35 -9.31 2.31
C THR A 185 2.66 -9.04 3.02
N ARG A 186 3.78 -9.15 2.28
CA ARG A 186 5.13 -8.83 2.78
C ARG A 186 5.68 -7.62 2.04
N ILE A 187 6.10 -6.60 2.78
CA ILE A 187 6.66 -5.35 2.23
C ILE A 187 8.01 -5.10 2.88
N PHE A 188 9.11 -5.17 2.12
CA PHE A 188 10.45 -5.04 2.72
C PHE A 188 11.55 -4.49 1.81
N GLY A 189 12.61 -3.93 2.41
CA GLY A 189 13.80 -3.48 1.68
C GLY A 189 13.65 -2.16 0.91
N SER A 190 12.56 -1.43 1.12
CA SER A 190 12.32 -0.11 0.52
C SER A 190 12.78 1.03 1.43
N THR A 191 12.93 2.26 0.92
CA THR A 191 13.23 3.41 1.79
C THR A 191 12.13 3.60 2.84
N THR A 192 10.88 3.69 2.37
CA THR A 192 9.68 3.53 3.20
C THR A 192 8.97 2.28 2.72
N ALA A 193 8.55 1.39 3.61
CA ALA A 193 7.85 0.19 3.16
C ALA A 193 6.41 0.51 2.76
N LEU A 194 5.62 1.12 3.65
CA LEU A 194 4.23 1.53 3.38
C LEU A 194 4.05 3.03 3.63
N ASP A 195 3.52 3.73 2.63
CA ASP A 195 3.20 5.16 2.71
C ASP A 195 1.72 5.41 2.42
N LEU A 196 1.03 6.04 3.37
CA LEU A 196 -0.34 6.50 3.24
C LEU A 196 -0.35 8.02 3.37
N SER A 197 -0.95 8.72 2.43
CA SER A 197 -1.07 10.17 2.53
C SER A 197 -2.43 10.72 2.11
N ALA A 198 -2.81 11.83 2.73
CA ALA A 198 -3.97 12.63 2.38
C ALA A 198 -3.62 14.12 2.46
N SER A 199 -3.87 14.84 1.38
CA SER A 199 -3.75 16.30 1.30
C SER A 199 -5.14 16.96 1.38
N THR A 200 -5.22 18.27 1.12
CA THR A 200 -6.46 19.06 1.25
C THR A 200 -7.65 18.40 0.56
N SER A 201 -8.71 18.17 1.33
CA SER A 201 -9.97 17.53 0.90
C SER A 201 -9.85 16.06 0.47
N GLU A 202 -8.76 15.37 0.81
CA GLU A 202 -8.60 13.93 0.59
C GLU A 202 -8.91 13.11 1.85
N GLU A 203 -9.44 11.91 1.66
CA GLU A 203 -9.66 10.94 2.74
C GLU A 203 -9.09 9.56 2.35
N THR A 204 -7.89 9.25 2.85
CA THR A 204 -7.24 7.96 2.62
C THR A 204 -7.45 7.05 3.84
N SER A 205 -8.03 5.86 3.66
CA SER A 205 -8.28 4.91 4.74
C SER A 205 -7.84 3.50 4.34
N VAL A 206 -6.96 2.87 5.12
CA VAL A 206 -6.39 1.56 4.80
C VAL A 206 -6.40 0.63 6.01
N LEU A 207 -6.86 -0.60 5.80
CA LEU A 207 -6.67 -1.73 6.72
C LEU A 207 -5.45 -2.54 6.29
N VAL A 208 -4.55 -2.84 7.21
CA VAL A 208 -3.41 -3.73 7.00
C VAL A 208 -3.47 -4.86 8.02
N GLU A 209 -3.66 -6.08 7.55
CA GLU A 209 -3.83 -7.24 8.42
C GLU A 209 -2.97 -8.45 8.04
N ASN A 210 -2.61 -9.25 9.03
CA ASN A 210 -1.88 -10.52 8.85
C ASN A 210 -0.66 -10.36 7.92
N SER A 211 0.03 -9.23 8.05
CA SER A 211 1.06 -8.80 7.10
C SER A 211 2.38 -8.54 7.82
N THR A 212 3.46 -8.45 7.06
CA THR A 212 4.79 -8.13 7.58
C THR A 212 5.39 -6.97 6.82
N VAL A 213 5.83 -5.97 7.56
CA VAL A 213 6.57 -4.81 7.08
C VAL A 213 7.95 -4.86 7.71
N SER A 214 9.02 -4.88 6.90
CA SER A 214 10.36 -4.99 7.46
C SER A 214 11.49 -4.39 6.65
N ASP A 215 12.66 -4.23 7.28
CA ASP A 215 13.91 -3.84 6.62
C ASP A 215 13.77 -2.55 5.81
N ALA A 216 12.96 -1.60 6.28
CA ALA A 216 12.86 -0.30 5.64
C ALA A 216 14.13 0.50 5.95
N VAL A 217 14.70 1.18 4.94
CA VAL A 217 15.91 1.99 5.16
C VAL A 217 15.62 3.17 6.09
N GLN A 218 14.42 3.73 6.00
CA GLN A 218 13.92 4.78 6.89
C GLN A 218 12.74 4.24 7.70
N ALA A 219 11.50 4.52 7.30
CA ALA A 219 10.31 4.20 8.09
C ALA A 219 9.60 2.94 7.58
N GLY A 220 9.08 2.14 8.51
CA GLY A 220 8.27 0.96 8.18
C GLY A 220 6.94 1.39 7.56
N VAL A 221 6.14 2.10 8.34
CA VAL A 221 4.83 2.62 7.94
C VAL A 221 4.77 4.12 8.23
N THR A 222 4.53 4.92 7.19
CA THR A 222 4.30 6.35 7.29
C THR A 222 2.86 6.67 6.93
N VAL A 223 2.17 7.39 7.81
CA VAL A 223 0.82 7.93 7.55
C VAL A 223 0.86 9.43 7.72
N THR A 224 0.64 10.17 6.63
CA THR A 224 0.75 11.63 6.62
C THR A 224 -0.57 12.30 6.25
N ALA A 225 -0.93 13.38 6.94
CA ALA A 225 -2.04 14.23 6.52
C ALA A 225 -1.65 15.71 6.55
N THR A 226 -1.93 16.41 5.45
CA THR A 226 -1.67 17.86 5.31
C THR A 226 -2.93 18.64 4.97
N GLY A 227 -2.93 19.96 5.24
CA GLY A 227 -4.07 20.83 4.91
C GLY A 227 -5.35 20.39 5.65
N THR A 228 -6.43 20.12 4.93
CA THR A 228 -7.66 19.54 5.51
C THR A 228 -7.80 18.03 5.28
N GLY A 229 -6.74 17.37 4.84
CA GLY A 229 -6.73 15.94 4.55
C GLY A 229 -6.92 15.07 5.78
N THR A 230 -7.47 13.87 5.58
CA THR A 230 -7.61 12.85 6.62
C THR A 230 -6.99 11.53 6.16
N ALA A 231 -6.04 10.99 6.93
CA ALA A 231 -5.43 9.69 6.67
C ALA A 231 -5.68 8.74 7.84
N ARG A 232 -6.20 7.54 7.55
CA ARG A 232 -6.53 6.52 8.55
C ARG A 232 -5.84 5.21 8.25
N LEU A 233 -5.24 4.61 9.27
CA LEU A 233 -4.64 3.28 9.21
C LEU A 233 -5.17 2.41 10.34
N THR A 234 -5.56 1.18 10.02
CA THR A 234 -5.72 0.12 11.01
C THR A 234 -4.69 -0.97 10.76
N LEU A 235 -3.85 -1.25 11.75
CA LEU A 235 -2.93 -2.39 11.78
C LEU A 235 -3.54 -3.49 12.67
N ARG A 236 -3.71 -4.68 12.11
CA ARG A 236 -4.25 -5.83 12.85
C ARG A 236 -3.42 -7.09 12.61
N ASN A 237 -2.90 -7.74 13.65
CA ASN A 237 -2.06 -8.94 13.49
C ASN A 237 -0.88 -8.69 12.53
N THR A 238 -0.28 -7.50 12.58
CA THR A 238 0.77 -7.09 11.64
C THR A 238 2.05 -6.83 12.42
N SER A 239 3.18 -7.25 11.86
CA SER A 239 4.51 -6.95 12.39
C SER A 239 5.20 -5.86 11.57
N VAL A 240 5.82 -4.91 12.26
CA VAL A 240 6.64 -3.83 11.68
C VAL A 240 8.00 -3.83 12.37
N SER A 241 9.07 -4.12 11.64
CA SER A 241 10.39 -4.30 12.28
C SER A 241 11.62 -4.01 11.44
N ARG A 242 12.74 -3.77 12.13
CA ARG A 242 14.06 -3.47 11.52
C ARG A 242 14.00 -2.29 10.54
N SER A 243 13.19 -1.28 10.85
CA SER A 243 13.25 0.00 10.16
C SER A 243 14.45 0.82 10.66
N GLY A 244 15.16 1.47 9.75
CA GLY A 244 16.29 2.33 10.10
C GLY A 244 15.90 3.59 10.86
N TRP A 245 14.61 3.94 10.89
CA TRP A 245 14.00 5.04 11.62
C TRP A 245 12.83 4.51 12.47
N GLU A 246 11.60 4.97 12.21
CA GLU A 246 10.40 4.56 12.94
C GLU A 246 9.79 3.26 12.41
N GLY A 247 9.17 2.50 13.29
CA GLY A 247 8.28 1.42 12.92
C GLY A 247 7.02 1.98 12.25
N VAL A 248 6.16 2.63 13.04
CA VAL A 248 4.88 3.20 12.58
C VAL A 248 4.80 4.66 13.00
N VAL A 249 4.62 5.57 12.04
CA VAL A 249 4.48 7.01 12.29
C VAL A 249 3.15 7.57 11.77
N ALA A 250 2.45 8.29 12.63
CA ALA A 250 1.36 9.21 12.30
C ALA A 250 1.91 10.63 12.27
N GLN A 251 1.94 11.28 11.11
CA GLN A 251 2.45 12.64 10.95
C GLN A 251 1.36 13.57 10.43
N ALA A 252 0.85 14.45 11.30
CA ALA A 252 -0.18 15.42 10.96
C ALA A 252 0.41 16.84 10.88
N ASP A 253 0.32 17.46 9.70
CA ASP A 253 0.75 18.83 9.44
C ASP A 253 -0.41 19.67 8.86
N GLY A 254 -1.29 20.13 9.74
CA GLY A 254 -2.56 20.77 9.40
C GLY A 254 -3.72 19.77 9.25
N GLY A 255 -3.46 18.59 8.69
CA GLY A 255 -4.47 17.54 8.48
C GLY A 255 -4.76 16.68 9.72
N THR A 256 -5.54 15.62 9.53
CA THR A 256 -5.84 14.62 10.57
C THR A 256 -5.26 13.25 10.21
N VAL A 257 -4.48 12.66 11.11
CA VAL A 257 -4.03 11.27 11.02
C VAL A 257 -4.62 10.46 12.16
N GLU A 258 -5.16 9.27 11.87
CA GLU A 258 -5.67 8.33 12.86
C GLU A 258 -5.10 6.95 12.63
N ILE A 259 -4.35 6.42 13.61
CA ILE A 259 -3.79 5.07 13.56
C ILE A 259 -4.37 4.23 14.69
N GLN A 260 -4.87 3.05 14.34
CA GLN A 260 -5.24 2.01 15.30
C GLN A 260 -4.30 0.81 15.13
N ALA A 261 -3.60 0.41 16.20
CA ALA A 261 -2.76 -0.79 16.23
C ALA A 261 -3.35 -1.82 17.19
N ILE A 262 -3.64 -3.01 16.67
CA ILE A 262 -4.38 -4.06 17.36
C ILE A 262 -3.65 -5.38 17.17
N HIS A 263 -3.32 -6.11 18.24
CA HIS A 263 -2.60 -7.39 18.12
C HIS A 263 -1.35 -7.30 17.22
N SER A 264 -0.69 -6.15 17.23
CA SER A 264 0.38 -5.83 16.28
C SER A 264 1.69 -5.65 17.02
N LEU A 265 2.79 -5.88 16.31
CA LEU A 265 4.14 -5.79 16.87
C LEU A 265 4.90 -4.67 16.16
N SER A 266 5.55 -3.81 16.94
CA SER A 266 6.54 -2.86 16.42
C SER A 266 7.85 -3.01 17.16
N PHE A 267 8.88 -3.57 16.50
CA PHE A 267 10.09 -3.98 17.20
C PHE A 267 11.38 -3.89 16.38
N ASP A 268 12.51 -3.81 17.08
CA ASP A 268 13.84 -3.68 16.48
C ASP A 268 13.95 -2.50 15.49
N ASN A 269 13.15 -1.45 15.67
CA ASN A 269 13.27 -0.23 14.87
C ASN A 269 14.28 0.70 15.55
N ALA A 270 15.10 1.39 14.77
CA ALA A 270 16.19 2.19 15.31
C ALA A 270 15.69 3.36 16.19
N PHE A 271 14.46 3.84 15.97
CA PHE A 271 13.85 4.94 16.73
C PHE A 271 12.58 4.53 17.46
N GLN A 272 11.41 5.04 17.06
CA GLN A 272 10.15 4.76 17.73
C GLN A 272 9.52 3.48 17.19
N GLY A 273 8.95 2.65 18.06
CA GLY A 273 8.05 1.58 17.63
C GLY A 273 6.75 2.17 17.07
N PHE A 274 6.08 2.99 17.88
CA PHE A 274 4.89 3.74 17.49
C PHE A 274 5.08 5.24 17.79
N TYR A 275 4.83 6.09 16.79
CA TYR A 275 5.06 7.52 16.88
C TYR A 275 3.87 8.33 16.38
N ALA A 276 3.33 9.21 17.22
CA ALA A 276 2.36 10.21 16.78
C ALA A 276 2.99 11.60 16.86
N LEU A 277 3.13 12.26 15.71
CA LEU A 277 3.65 13.61 15.56
C LEU A 277 2.57 14.53 15.00
N ALA A 278 2.27 15.61 15.72
CA ALA A 278 1.45 16.70 15.22
C ALA A 278 2.24 18.02 15.23
N THR A 279 2.42 18.58 14.02
CA THR A 279 2.97 19.91 13.79
C THR A 279 1.86 20.87 13.39
N THR A 280 2.14 22.18 13.45
CA THR A 280 1.23 23.25 13.00
C THR A 280 -0.16 23.17 13.64
N SER A 281 -1.26 23.12 12.88
CA SER A 281 -2.63 22.92 13.38
C SER A 281 -3.14 21.48 13.17
N GLY A 282 -2.24 20.53 12.90
CA GLY A 282 -2.58 19.13 12.61
C GLY A 282 -3.09 18.37 13.84
N THR A 283 -3.78 17.26 13.60
CA THR A 283 -4.23 16.33 14.63
C THR A 283 -3.73 14.92 14.34
N ALA A 284 -2.86 14.37 15.19
CA ALA A 284 -2.43 12.97 15.13
C ALA A 284 -3.06 12.17 16.28
N ARG A 285 -3.81 11.11 15.98
CA ARG A 285 -4.39 10.18 16.95
C ARG A 285 -3.77 8.80 16.78
N MET A 286 -3.42 8.18 17.89
CA MET A 286 -2.84 6.85 17.90
C MET A 286 -3.42 6.02 19.04
N ASP A 287 -4.18 4.99 18.69
CA ASP A 287 -4.77 4.03 19.63
C ASP A 287 -4.05 2.69 19.49
N ILE A 288 -3.42 2.24 20.57
CA ILE A 288 -2.66 0.99 20.60
C ILE A 288 -3.31 0.07 21.62
N ARG A 289 -3.71 -1.13 21.19
CA ARG A 289 -4.29 -2.13 22.09
C ARG A 289 -3.81 -3.54 21.80
N ASP A 290 -3.72 -4.34 22.86
CA ASP A 290 -3.42 -5.77 22.78
C ASP A 290 -2.15 -6.04 21.95
N SER A 291 -1.18 -5.12 22.00
CA SER A 291 -0.05 -5.06 21.06
C SER A 291 1.28 -5.19 21.80
N VAL A 292 2.38 -5.15 21.05
CA VAL A 292 3.73 -5.19 21.62
C VAL A 292 4.62 -4.12 20.94
N SER A 293 5.37 -3.37 21.75
CA SER A 293 6.46 -2.51 21.28
C SER A 293 7.75 -2.81 22.04
N HIS A 294 8.76 -3.36 21.37
CA HIS A 294 10.00 -3.74 22.05
C HIS A 294 11.28 -3.55 21.25
N SER A 295 12.41 -3.47 21.95
CA SER A 295 13.74 -3.33 21.31
C SER A 295 13.87 -2.11 20.40
N ASN A 296 13.10 -1.04 20.65
CA ASN A 296 13.21 0.23 19.93
C ASN A 296 13.96 1.25 20.80
N SER A 297 14.39 2.37 20.23
CA SER A 297 14.86 3.50 21.07
C SER A 297 13.72 4.03 21.95
N MET A 298 12.52 4.17 21.38
CA MET A 298 11.32 4.51 22.14
C MET A 298 10.19 3.56 21.79
N GLY A 299 9.49 3.00 22.78
CA GLY A 299 8.39 2.08 22.53
C GLY A 299 7.19 2.78 21.89
N VAL A 300 6.63 3.74 22.61
CA VAL A 300 5.54 4.61 22.14
C VAL A 300 5.87 6.05 22.44
N TYR A 301 5.77 6.90 21.44
CA TYR A 301 6.06 8.33 21.58
C TYR A 301 4.93 9.18 21.00
N ILE A 302 4.39 10.09 21.82
CA ILE A 302 3.37 11.06 21.41
C ILE A 302 3.97 12.47 21.51
N GLN A 303 4.04 13.17 20.39
CA GLN A 303 4.65 14.48 20.28
C GLN A 303 3.70 15.48 19.61
N GLY A 304 3.18 16.42 20.39
CA GLY A 304 2.43 17.56 19.86
C GLY A 304 3.18 18.84 20.14
N THR A 305 3.52 19.58 19.09
CA THR A 305 4.14 20.91 19.22
C THR A 305 3.04 21.96 19.28
N THR A 306 2.75 22.66 18.19
CA THR A 306 1.56 23.50 18.07
C THR A 306 0.32 22.68 17.66
N GLY A 307 0.52 21.51 17.06
CA GLY A 307 -0.54 20.59 16.65
C GLY A 307 -0.92 19.62 17.79
N THR A 308 -2.09 19.01 17.69
CA THR A 308 -2.64 18.10 18.71
C THR A 308 -2.22 16.65 18.43
N ALA A 309 -1.38 16.05 19.28
CA ALA A 309 -1.04 14.64 19.23
C ALA A 309 -1.65 13.91 20.44
N ARG A 310 -2.53 12.93 20.20
CA ARG A 310 -3.22 12.17 21.24
C ARG A 310 -2.93 10.68 21.10
N GLY A 311 -2.44 10.08 22.18
CA GLY A 311 -2.23 8.64 22.28
C GLY A 311 -3.11 8.00 23.34
N SER A 312 -3.65 6.83 23.03
CA SER A 312 -4.26 5.91 23.99
C SER A 312 -3.59 4.56 23.88
N ILE A 313 -3.15 3.99 25.00
CA ILE A 313 -2.50 2.68 25.02
C ILE A 313 -3.09 1.78 26.11
N SER A 314 -3.50 0.57 25.71
CA SER A 314 -4.10 -0.41 26.62
C SER A 314 -3.66 -1.84 26.36
N ASN A 315 -3.60 -2.65 27.42
CA ASN A 315 -3.31 -4.09 27.34
C ASN A 315 -2.08 -4.42 26.47
N THR A 316 -1.08 -3.54 26.47
CA THR A 316 0.06 -3.60 25.56
C THR A 316 1.34 -3.84 26.36
N VAL A 317 2.25 -4.64 25.79
CA VAL A 317 3.59 -4.84 26.34
C VAL A 317 4.53 -3.84 25.71
N VAL A 318 5.20 -3.03 26.54
CA VAL A 318 6.22 -2.08 26.09
C VAL A 318 7.53 -2.36 26.82
N ALA A 319 8.46 -3.01 26.12
CA ALA A 319 9.60 -3.61 26.77
C ALA A 319 10.95 -3.36 26.09
N ASP A 320 12.03 -3.36 26.86
CA ASP A 320 13.39 -3.38 26.31
C ASP A 320 13.69 -2.17 25.38
N ASN A 321 13.09 -1.01 25.66
CA ASN A 321 13.33 0.24 24.94
C ASN A 321 14.17 1.23 25.79
N ALA A 322 14.82 2.22 25.18
CA ALA A 322 15.46 3.28 25.96
C ALA A 322 14.41 4.13 26.71
N TYR A 323 13.27 4.43 26.07
CA TYR A 323 12.06 4.96 26.70
C TYR A 323 10.87 4.07 26.37
N GLY A 324 10.08 3.65 27.34
CA GLY A 324 8.88 2.85 27.13
C GLY A 324 7.74 3.67 26.54
N LEU A 325 7.01 4.37 27.40
CA LEU A 325 5.91 5.26 27.05
C LEU A 325 6.35 6.72 27.23
N ARG A 326 6.26 7.54 26.19
CA ARG A 326 6.71 8.94 26.24
C ARG A 326 5.69 9.89 25.64
N VAL A 327 5.50 11.04 26.30
CA VAL A 327 4.77 12.19 25.76
C VAL A 327 5.60 13.47 25.83
N TYR A 328 5.50 14.31 24.81
CA TYR A 328 6.25 15.57 24.72
C TYR A 328 5.45 16.70 24.06
N GLY A 329 5.68 17.92 24.56
CA GLY A 329 5.23 19.17 23.96
C GLY A 329 3.76 19.51 24.28
N VAL A 330 3.41 20.79 24.12
CA VAL A 330 2.13 21.35 24.63
C VAL A 330 0.90 20.72 23.98
N GLY A 331 1.00 20.24 22.74
CA GLY A 331 -0.09 19.55 22.07
C GLY A 331 -0.12 18.04 22.31
N GLY A 332 0.84 17.48 23.05
CA GLY A 332 0.98 16.05 23.31
C GLY A 332 0.15 15.59 24.50
N THR A 333 -0.67 14.56 24.33
CA THR A 333 -1.41 13.90 25.41
C THR A 333 -1.34 12.38 25.25
N LEU A 334 -0.98 11.65 26.31
CA LEU A 334 -0.95 10.19 26.33
C LEU A 334 -1.75 9.66 27.52
N SER A 335 -2.64 8.70 27.26
CA SER A 335 -3.37 7.96 28.31
C SER A 335 -2.97 6.49 28.28
N ALA A 336 -2.62 5.92 29.43
CA ALA A 336 -2.19 4.53 29.54
C ALA A 336 -2.98 3.75 30.60
N SER A 337 -3.47 2.56 30.24
CA SER A 337 -4.21 1.66 31.15
C SER A 337 -3.88 0.19 30.91
N GLY A 338 -3.65 -0.60 31.97
CA GLY A 338 -3.51 -2.05 31.87
C GLY A 338 -2.30 -2.54 31.07
N ASN A 339 -1.25 -1.72 30.96
CA ASN A 339 -0.05 -2.08 30.18
C ASN A 339 1.01 -2.76 31.04
N VAL A 340 1.87 -3.55 30.40
CA VAL A 340 3.12 -4.05 30.98
C VAL A 340 4.28 -3.25 30.40
N VAL A 341 4.81 -2.32 31.18
CA VAL A 341 5.95 -1.48 30.77
C VAL A 341 7.17 -1.96 31.54
N MET A 342 8.06 -2.71 30.88
CA MET A 342 9.12 -3.42 31.59
C MET A 342 10.49 -3.36 30.93
N ARG A 343 11.56 -3.42 31.74
CA ARG A 343 12.95 -3.45 31.26
C ARG A 343 13.32 -2.30 30.31
N ASN A 344 12.67 -1.15 30.43
CA ASN A 344 13.05 0.04 29.67
C ASN A 344 14.10 0.86 30.44
N GLY A 345 14.86 1.70 29.74
CA GLY A 345 15.69 2.71 30.39
C GLY A 345 14.83 3.65 31.25
N THR A 346 13.78 4.23 30.66
CA THR A 346 12.71 4.93 31.38
C THR A 346 11.36 4.31 31.03
N GLY A 347 10.55 3.97 32.03
CA GLY A 347 9.23 3.34 31.84
C GLY A 347 8.20 4.32 31.27
N MET A 348 7.61 5.16 32.13
CA MET A 348 6.67 6.22 31.73
C MET A 348 7.33 7.58 31.83
N SER A 349 7.32 8.37 30.75
CA SER A 349 7.98 9.68 30.70
C SER A 349 7.05 10.76 30.18
N GLN A 350 6.79 11.75 31.03
CA GLN A 350 6.25 13.04 30.65
C GLN A 350 7.41 14.03 30.53
N ALA A 351 7.45 14.77 29.41
CA ALA A 351 8.49 15.75 29.15
C ALA A 351 7.92 17.05 28.58
N SER A 352 8.61 18.17 28.85
CA SER A 352 8.16 19.51 28.48
C SER A 352 6.74 19.78 29.04
N SER A 353 5.86 20.36 28.24
CA SER A 353 4.45 20.63 28.57
C SER A 353 3.48 19.53 28.13
N GLY A 354 3.98 18.34 27.77
CA GLY A 354 3.13 17.20 27.43
C GLY A 354 2.33 16.71 28.62
N VAL A 355 1.19 16.08 28.38
CA VAL A 355 0.30 15.58 29.43
C VAL A 355 0.24 14.07 29.39
N PHE A 356 0.61 13.42 30.51
CA PHE A 356 0.53 11.96 30.63
C PHE A 356 -0.48 11.59 31.72
N TYR A 357 -1.52 10.86 31.36
CA TYR A 357 -2.44 10.21 32.28
C TYR A 357 -2.22 8.69 32.39
N SER A 358 -2.32 8.17 33.61
CA SER A 358 -2.32 6.74 33.94
C SER A 358 -3.64 6.37 34.63
N ALA A 359 -4.22 5.23 34.28
CA ALA A 359 -5.36 4.65 35.00
C ALA A 359 -4.98 4.04 36.36
N GLY A 360 -3.68 3.98 36.70
CA GLY A 360 -3.19 3.41 37.97
C GLY A 360 -3.04 1.88 37.97
N ASN A 361 -3.28 1.22 36.84
CA ASN A 361 -3.24 -0.24 36.69
C ASN A 361 -2.16 -0.72 35.67
N ASN A 362 -1.13 0.08 35.42
CA ASN A 362 0.01 -0.31 34.57
C ASN A 362 1.08 -0.99 35.43
N LEU A 363 1.60 -2.14 34.99
CA LEU A 363 2.73 -2.83 35.62
C LEU A 363 4.04 -2.19 35.15
N LEU A 364 4.82 -1.63 36.08
CA LEU A 364 6.11 -1.00 35.82
C LEU A 364 7.26 -1.82 36.44
N GLU A 365 7.82 -2.78 35.70
CA GLU A 365 8.77 -3.75 36.27
C GLU A 365 10.15 -3.71 35.59
N GLY A 366 11.22 -3.71 36.36
CA GLY A 366 12.59 -3.79 35.82
C GLY A 366 13.04 -2.60 34.97
N ASN A 367 12.29 -1.49 34.95
CA ASN A 367 12.73 -0.25 34.30
C ASN A 367 13.80 0.43 35.17
N ALA A 368 14.86 0.97 34.57
CA ALA A 368 15.89 1.68 35.34
C ALA A 368 15.33 2.93 36.02
N THR A 369 14.47 3.67 35.31
CA THR A 369 13.64 4.75 35.86
C THR A 369 12.16 4.43 35.60
N PRO A 370 11.37 3.96 36.60
CA PRO A 370 9.97 3.59 36.37
C PRO A 370 9.11 4.73 35.81
N THR A 371 9.24 5.94 36.39
CA THR A 371 8.50 7.13 35.99
C THR A 371 9.41 8.36 35.96
N LEU A 372 9.23 9.23 34.97
CA LEU A 372 9.91 10.52 34.84
C LEU A 372 8.89 11.62 34.47
N GLY A 373 8.93 12.76 35.16
CA GLY A 373 7.96 13.84 34.98
C GLY A 373 6.63 13.60 35.69
N THR A 374 5.63 14.42 35.39
CA THR A 374 4.32 14.35 36.05
C THR A 374 3.41 13.36 35.34
N ILE A 375 3.01 12.29 36.03
CA ILE A 375 2.01 11.33 35.56
C ILE A 375 0.72 11.57 36.34
N GLY A 376 -0.28 12.15 35.67
CA GLY A 376 -1.60 12.41 36.24
C GLY A 376 -2.45 11.13 36.32
N ALA A 377 -3.46 11.14 37.18
CA ALA A 377 -4.51 10.11 37.17
C ALA A 377 -5.54 10.41 36.07
N ILE A 378 -6.05 9.38 35.41
CA ILE A 378 -7.26 9.51 34.57
C ILE A 378 -8.44 9.79 35.49
N SER A 379 -9.10 10.94 35.32
CA SER A 379 -10.33 11.26 36.06
C SER A 379 -11.51 10.54 35.42
N PHE A 380 -12.13 9.62 36.16
CA PHE A 380 -13.48 9.14 35.86
C PHE A 380 -14.45 10.22 36.35
N GLN A 381 -14.83 11.16 35.47
CA GLN A 381 -15.97 12.05 35.73
C GLN A 381 -17.24 11.42 35.17
#